data_AF-A0A3Q9BJ26-F1
#
_entry.id   AF-A0A3Q9BJ26-F1
#
_cell.length_a   1.000
_cell.length_b   1.000
_cell.length_c   1.000
_cell.angle_alpha   90.00
_cell.angle_beta   90.00
_cell.angle_gamma   90.00
#
_symmetry.space_group_name_H-M   'P 1'
#
loop_
_entity.id
_entity.type
_entity.pdbx_description
1 polymer ?
#
loop_
_entity_poly.entity_id
_entity_poly.type
_entity_poly.pdbx_seq_one_letter_code
_entity_poly.pdbx_strand_id
1 'polypeptide(L)'
;MAYLFVHFKEKKTPDGEQVYFGISREGFEWELVNEGNPILWSYFGDKGVRDHTIIRTEANDFVIMSTDLSLSYGMLNQYQDSWEKIGREGSKSLMLWRSKDLINWEKQETIQLGDENFGCLWAPDIIYDRQNQDYVVHWSSAHARNNYGQKAIYYSRTKDFKDFSMPEILYQKPDSGVIDSAIYEEDGQYYLFVKSEAHPEKIILLRSEQVTGPYERVVNFDKSMADLEAGVYEAPTAVKTADGSWCLFLDFYGTTTEKQGYIPFVADALVNGNFVRSDEKFSFPYGYKHGTILSITEEEYGRLKNYKKPISEF
;
A
#
# COMPACT_ATOMS: atom_id res chain seq x y z
N MET A 1 -3.45 -9.74 20.23
CA MET A 1 -2.97 -8.81 19.19
C MET A 1 -3.80 -9.15 17.98
N ALA A 2 -4.35 -8.15 17.32
CA ALA A 2 -5.18 -8.33 16.15
C ALA A 2 -4.64 -7.45 15.01
N TYR A 3 -5.22 -7.59 13.82
CA TYR A 3 -4.78 -6.93 12.60
C TYR A 3 -5.97 -6.33 11.85
N LEU A 4 -5.74 -5.17 11.26
CA LEU A 4 -6.64 -4.49 10.33
C LEU A 4 -5.98 -4.47 8.95
N PHE A 5 -6.66 -4.96 7.93
CA PHE A 5 -6.27 -4.84 6.53
C PHE A 5 -7.11 -3.76 5.86
N VAL A 6 -6.48 -2.66 5.47
CA VAL A 6 -7.12 -1.60 4.68
C VAL A 6 -6.82 -1.85 3.21
N HIS A 7 -7.86 -2.11 2.41
CA HIS A 7 -7.75 -2.59 1.02
C HIS A 7 -8.89 -2.05 0.16
N PHE A 8 -8.82 -2.23 -1.15
CA PHE A 8 -9.94 -1.98 -2.07
C PHE A 8 -10.40 -3.28 -2.74
N LYS A 9 -11.49 -3.20 -3.51
CA LYS A 9 -12.01 -4.32 -4.32
C LYS A 9 -11.89 -4.00 -5.80
N GLU A 10 -11.22 -4.84 -6.57
CA GLU A 10 -11.23 -4.63 -8.02
C GLU A 10 -12.59 -5.02 -8.62
N LYS A 11 -13.41 -3.99 -8.88
CA LYS A 11 -14.72 -4.09 -9.55
C LYS A 11 -14.82 -3.00 -10.62
N LYS A 12 -15.70 -3.22 -11.60
CA LYS A 12 -16.03 -2.22 -12.64
C LYS A 12 -17.03 -1.16 -12.16
N THR A 13 -17.58 -1.31 -10.97
CA THR A 13 -18.55 -0.39 -10.36
C THR A 13 -17.87 0.59 -9.40
N PRO A 14 -18.43 1.79 -9.17
CA PRO A 14 -17.79 2.83 -8.36
C PRO A 14 -17.46 2.43 -6.91
N ASP A 15 -18.14 1.43 -6.36
CA ASP A 15 -17.85 0.91 -5.02
C ASP A 15 -16.55 0.11 -4.96
N GLY A 16 -16.02 -0.41 -6.08
CA GLY A 16 -14.79 -1.20 -6.08
C GLY A 16 -13.57 -0.44 -5.56
N GLU A 17 -13.44 0.81 -6.01
CA GLU A 17 -12.28 1.65 -5.74
C GLU A 17 -12.59 2.59 -4.57
N GLN A 18 -12.84 2.01 -3.40
CA GLN A 18 -13.13 2.70 -2.15
C GLN A 18 -12.41 2.01 -0.99
N VAL A 19 -12.40 2.61 0.20
CA VAL A 19 -11.69 2.03 1.36
C VAL A 19 -12.53 0.94 2.01
N TYR A 20 -12.01 -0.28 2.07
CA TYR A 20 -12.58 -1.42 2.78
C TYR A 20 -11.67 -1.89 3.90
N PHE A 21 -12.28 -2.45 4.95
CA PHE A 21 -11.56 -3.06 6.07
C PHE A 21 -11.82 -4.57 6.14
N GLY A 22 -10.77 -5.29 6.48
CA GLY A 22 -10.81 -6.68 6.96
C GLY A 22 -10.11 -6.77 8.31
N ILE A 23 -10.53 -7.67 9.18
CA ILE A 23 -9.89 -7.87 10.49
C ILE A 23 -9.47 -9.31 10.69
N SER A 24 -8.38 -9.53 11.41
CA SER A 24 -7.91 -10.87 11.79
C SER A 24 -7.32 -10.85 13.20
N ARG A 25 -7.39 -11.98 13.91
CA ARG A 25 -6.67 -12.15 15.19
C ARG A 25 -5.26 -12.68 14.99
N GLU A 26 -5.02 -13.40 13.92
CA GLU A 26 -3.77 -14.14 13.69
C GLU A 26 -3.04 -13.68 12.43
N GLY A 27 -3.70 -12.90 11.58
CA GLY A 27 -3.17 -12.41 10.30
C GLY A 27 -3.41 -13.39 9.15
N PHE A 28 -4.01 -14.56 9.42
CA PHE A 28 -4.18 -15.64 8.45
C PHE A 28 -5.63 -15.81 8.01
N GLU A 29 -6.58 -15.74 8.94
CA GLU A 29 -8.02 -15.78 8.65
C GLU A 29 -8.63 -14.38 8.76
N TRP A 30 -9.11 -13.84 7.64
CA TRP A 30 -9.64 -12.48 7.56
C TRP A 30 -11.18 -12.48 7.57
N GLU A 31 -11.74 -11.61 8.40
CA GLU A 31 -13.18 -11.40 8.57
C GLU A 31 -13.63 -10.08 7.93
N LEU A 32 -14.89 -10.04 7.48
CA LEU A 32 -15.53 -8.85 6.95
C LEU A 32 -15.75 -7.79 8.03
N VAL A 33 -15.53 -6.52 7.69
CA VAL A 33 -16.04 -5.36 8.42
C VAL A 33 -17.18 -4.72 7.62
N ASN A 34 -18.17 -4.14 8.32
CA ASN A 34 -19.30 -3.44 7.69
C ASN A 34 -20.06 -4.28 6.64
N GLU A 35 -20.21 -5.58 6.90
CA GLU A 35 -20.87 -6.54 5.98
C GLU A 35 -20.22 -6.60 4.58
N GLY A 36 -18.95 -6.20 4.47
CA GLY A 36 -18.22 -6.12 3.21
C GLY A 36 -18.57 -4.89 2.36
N ASN A 37 -19.19 -3.86 2.93
CA ASN A 37 -19.42 -2.57 2.28
C ASN A 37 -18.26 -1.60 2.54
N PRO A 38 -18.08 -0.56 1.68
CA PRO A 38 -17.06 0.45 1.89
C PRO A 38 -17.19 1.11 3.28
N ILE A 39 -16.04 1.42 3.88
CA ILE A 39 -15.93 2.18 5.13
C ILE A 39 -15.89 3.68 4.81
N LEU A 40 -15.05 4.07 3.86
CA LEU A 40 -14.88 5.45 3.39
C LEU A 40 -15.07 5.51 1.89
N TRP A 41 -15.67 6.63 1.48
CA TRP A 41 -15.86 6.96 0.07
C TRP A 41 -15.00 8.17 -0.28
N SER A 42 -14.43 8.15 -1.48
CA SER A 42 -13.81 9.31 -2.09
C SER A 42 -14.85 10.11 -2.87
N TYR A 43 -15.07 11.36 -2.47
CA TYR A 43 -15.99 12.28 -3.13
C TYR A 43 -15.28 13.39 -3.91
N PHE A 44 -13.99 13.58 -3.65
CA PHE A 44 -13.12 14.53 -4.34
C PHE A 44 -12.13 13.80 -5.27
N GLY A 45 -11.42 14.56 -6.11
CA GLY A 45 -10.49 14.00 -7.09
C GLY A 45 -11.21 13.17 -8.16
N ASP A 46 -10.63 12.02 -8.49
CA ASP A 46 -11.15 11.04 -9.44
C ASP A 46 -12.34 10.23 -8.85
N LYS A 47 -12.68 10.44 -7.57
CA LYS A 47 -13.83 9.80 -6.86
C LYS A 47 -13.72 8.29 -6.68
N GLY A 48 -12.51 7.77 -6.86
CA GLY A 48 -12.11 6.43 -6.47
C GLY A 48 -10.77 6.50 -5.77
N VAL A 49 -10.53 5.57 -4.87
CA VAL A 49 -9.26 5.42 -4.17
C VAL A 49 -8.78 3.99 -4.19
N ARG A 50 -7.46 3.85 -4.31
CA ARG A 50 -6.75 2.58 -4.40
C ARG A 50 -5.49 2.63 -3.54
N ASP A 51 -4.85 1.48 -3.42
CA ASP A 51 -3.48 1.35 -2.92
C ASP A 51 -3.30 2.02 -1.54
N HIS A 52 -4.07 1.54 -0.57
CA HIS A 52 -4.18 2.21 0.72
C HIS A 52 -2.99 1.90 1.63
N THR A 53 -2.48 2.92 2.31
CA THR A 53 -1.66 2.78 3.50
C THR A 53 -2.43 3.25 4.73
N ILE A 54 -2.14 2.63 5.87
CA ILE A 54 -2.65 3.05 7.18
C ILE A 54 -1.52 3.01 8.20
N ILE A 55 -1.44 4.06 9.02
CA ILE A 55 -0.55 4.08 10.18
C ILE A 55 -1.30 4.48 11.45
N ARG A 56 -0.72 4.07 12.59
CA ARG A 56 -0.95 4.70 13.88
C ARG A 56 0.18 5.71 14.11
N THR A 57 -0.17 6.97 14.30
CA THR A 57 0.76 8.06 14.57
C THR A 57 1.31 7.96 16.00
N GLU A 58 2.40 8.66 16.29
CA GLU A 58 2.93 8.80 17.65
C GLU A 58 1.94 9.49 18.62
N ALA A 59 0.97 10.24 18.10
CA ALA A 59 -0.14 10.81 18.87
C ALA A 59 -1.28 9.81 19.15
N ASN A 60 -1.14 8.56 18.69
CA ASN A 60 -2.13 7.49 18.76
C ASN A 60 -3.42 7.75 17.95
N ASP A 61 -3.36 8.65 16.97
CA ASP A 61 -4.37 8.81 15.92
C ASP A 61 -4.04 7.90 14.73
N PHE A 62 -5.03 7.60 13.89
CA PHE A 62 -4.93 6.82 12.66
C PHE A 62 -4.97 7.72 11.44
N VAL A 63 -4.10 7.44 10.47
CA VAL A 63 -4.08 8.11 9.18
C VAL A 63 -4.17 7.07 8.08
N ILE A 64 -5.12 7.24 7.17
CA ILE A 64 -5.16 6.53 5.88
C ILE A 64 -4.73 7.49 4.80
N MET A 65 -3.85 7.02 3.91
CA MET A 65 -3.51 7.72 2.67
C MET A 65 -3.71 6.78 1.48
N SER A 66 -4.11 7.31 0.32
CA SER A 66 -4.49 6.49 -0.83
C SER A 66 -4.23 7.21 -2.14
N THR A 67 -4.01 6.43 -3.20
CA THR A 67 -3.99 6.93 -4.58
C THR A 67 -5.38 7.40 -4.98
N ASP A 68 -5.45 8.61 -5.53
CA ASP A 68 -6.65 9.15 -6.16
C ASP A 68 -6.77 8.62 -7.60
N LEU A 69 -7.60 7.60 -7.78
CA LEU A 69 -7.81 6.99 -9.09
C LEU A 69 -9.14 6.23 -9.11
N SER A 70 -9.96 6.50 -10.13
CA SER A 70 -11.09 5.65 -10.48
C SER A 70 -10.99 5.16 -11.92
N LEU A 71 -10.80 3.86 -12.10
CA LEU A 71 -10.97 3.22 -13.40
C LEU A 71 -12.45 3.14 -13.80
N SER A 72 -13.36 2.97 -12.84
CA SER A 72 -14.80 2.92 -13.13
C SER A 72 -15.31 4.21 -13.77
N TYR A 73 -14.86 5.37 -13.28
CA TYR A 73 -15.24 6.67 -13.84
C TYR A 73 -14.33 7.16 -14.95
N GLY A 74 -13.02 6.86 -14.89
CA GLY A 74 -12.00 7.51 -15.69
C GLY A 74 -11.41 6.69 -16.83
N MET A 75 -11.39 5.35 -16.75
CA MET A 75 -10.58 4.53 -17.67
C MET A 75 -10.97 4.76 -19.14
N LEU A 76 -12.26 4.70 -19.47
CA LEU A 76 -12.74 4.82 -20.84
C LEU A 76 -12.71 6.26 -21.38
N ASN A 77 -13.04 7.26 -20.57
CA ASN A 77 -13.29 8.64 -21.00
C ASN A 77 -12.08 9.58 -20.79
N GLN A 78 -11.52 9.60 -19.59
CA GLN A 78 -10.40 10.45 -19.18
C GLN A 78 -9.08 9.86 -19.67
N TYR A 79 -8.92 8.55 -19.50
CA TYR A 79 -7.67 7.84 -19.73
C TYR A 79 -7.60 7.04 -21.04
N GLN A 80 -8.70 6.94 -21.78
CA GLN A 80 -8.78 6.31 -23.12
C GLN A 80 -8.21 4.89 -23.13
N ASP A 81 -8.57 4.08 -22.13
CA ASP A 81 -8.08 2.71 -21.92
C ASP A 81 -6.54 2.58 -21.87
N SER A 82 -5.84 3.60 -21.38
CA SER A 82 -4.37 3.64 -21.37
C SER A 82 -3.77 3.86 -19.98
N TRP A 83 -3.12 2.82 -19.45
CA TRP A 83 -2.29 2.91 -18.24
C TRP A 83 -1.08 3.83 -18.41
N GLU A 84 -0.50 3.91 -19.62
CA GLU A 84 0.56 4.88 -19.92
C GLU A 84 0.06 6.31 -19.71
N LYS A 85 -1.19 6.58 -20.15
CA LYS A 85 -1.82 7.88 -19.97
C LYS A 85 -2.08 8.19 -18.50
N ILE A 86 -2.59 7.22 -17.71
CA ILE A 86 -2.76 7.41 -16.26
C ILE A 86 -1.40 7.69 -15.60
N GLY A 87 -0.33 7.01 -16.01
CA GLY A 87 1.01 7.23 -15.45
C GLY A 87 1.61 8.60 -15.75
N ARG A 88 1.19 9.24 -16.85
CA ARG A 88 1.71 10.54 -17.31
C ARG A 88 0.82 11.72 -16.95
N GLU A 89 -0.49 11.52 -16.97
CA GLU A 89 -1.52 12.58 -16.88
C GLU A 89 -2.55 12.28 -15.79
N GLY A 90 -2.27 11.32 -14.90
CA GLY A 90 -3.15 10.93 -13.81
C GLY A 90 -3.24 11.98 -12.71
N SER A 91 -4.03 11.66 -11.68
CA SER A 91 -4.12 12.53 -10.51
C SER A 91 -2.74 12.73 -9.88
N LYS A 92 -2.45 14.00 -9.57
CA LYS A 92 -1.26 14.43 -8.81
C LYS A 92 -1.60 14.63 -7.33
N SER A 93 -2.60 13.88 -6.87
CA SER A 93 -3.12 14.00 -5.52
C SER A 93 -3.18 12.64 -4.83
N LEU A 94 -3.02 12.67 -3.52
CA LEU A 94 -3.34 11.59 -2.61
C LEU A 94 -4.55 11.98 -1.78
N MET A 95 -5.34 11.00 -1.38
CA MET A 95 -6.48 11.23 -0.49
C MET A 95 -6.15 10.76 0.91
N LEU A 96 -6.52 11.58 1.90
CA LEU A 96 -6.18 11.37 3.30
C LEU A 96 -7.44 11.41 4.18
N TRP A 97 -7.47 10.50 5.16
CA TRP A 97 -8.46 10.50 6.24
C TRP A 97 -7.77 10.30 7.59
N ARG A 98 -8.34 10.88 8.65
CA ARG A 98 -7.88 10.72 10.03
C ARG A 98 -8.97 10.15 10.92
N SER A 99 -8.61 9.35 11.92
CA SER A 99 -9.52 8.84 12.93
C SER A 99 -8.81 8.70 14.27
N LYS A 100 -9.54 8.78 15.37
CA LYS A 100 -9.00 8.49 16.72
C LYS A 100 -9.26 7.07 17.18
N ASP A 101 -10.17 6.35 16.52
CA ASP A 101 -10.74 5.11 17.04
C ASP A 101 -11.00 4.03 15.98
N LEU A 102 -10.66 4.31 14.71
CA LEU A 102 -10.91 3.51 13.49
C LEU A 102 -12.37 3.43 13.04
N ILE A 103 -13.28 4.12 13.75
CA ILE A 103 -14.73 4.09 13.51
C ILE A 103 -15.19 5.45 12.99
N ASN A 104 -14.83 6.51 13.70
CA ASN A 104 -15.21 7.88 13.39
C ASN A 104 -14.08 8.53 12.61
N TRP A 105 -14.32 8.79 11.33
CA TRP A 105 -13.33 9.38 10.42
C TRP A 105 -13.66 10.85 10.16
N GLU A 106 -12.61 11.66 10.14
CA GLU A 106 -12.67 13.05 9.68
C GLU A 106 -12.96 13.11 8.17
N LYS A 107 -13.27 14.30 7.67
CA LYS A 107 -13.55 14.51 6.25
C LYS A 107 -12.31 14.20 5.40
N GLN A 108 -12.55 13.70 4.19
CA GLN A 108 -11.52 13.51 3.17
C GLN A 108 -10.73 14.80 2.95
N GLU A 109 -9.42 14.68 2.92
CA GLU A 109 -8.48 15.73 2.53
C GLU A 109 -7.75 15.33 1.25
N THR A 110 -7.45 16.32 0.41
CA THR A 110 -6.64 16.15 -0.79
C THR A 110 -5.24 16.67 -0.51
N ILE A 111 -4.24 15.79 -0.63
CA ILE A 111 -2.83 16.09 -0.45
C ILE A 111 -2.18 16.16 -1.82
N GLN A 112 -1.52 17.27 -2.12
CA GLN A 112 -0.70 17.42 -3.31
C GLN A 112 0.77 17.35 -2.89
N LEU A 113 1.52 16.42 -3.48
CA LEU A 113 2.95 16.28 -3.25
C LEU A 113 3.72 16.61 -4.52
N GLY A 114 4.83 17.31 -4.36
CA GLY A 114 5.69 17.69 -5.47
C GLY A 114 5.18 18.85 -6.29
N ASP A 115 5.57 18.84 -7.57
CA ASP A 115 5.27 19.89 -8.53
C ASP A 115 4.59 19.31 -9.79
N GLU A 116 4.39 20.16 -10.79
CA GLU A 116 3.74 19.79 -12.03
C GLU A 116 4.52 18.78 -12.89
N ASN A 117 5.77 18.45 -12.54
CA ASN A 117 6.61 17.52 -13.30
C ASN A 117 6.33 16.05 -13.00
N PHE A 118 5.56 15.75 -11.95
CA PHE A 118 5.08 14.39 -11.67
C PHE A 118 3.90 14.03 -12.58
N GLY A 119 3.89 12.80 -13.09
CA GLY A 119 2.81 12.30 -13.94
C GLY A 119 1.65 11.66 -13.18
N CYS A 120 1.94 11.08 -12.02
CA CYS A 120 0.97 10.44 -11.14
C CYS A 120 1.52 10.30 -9.71
N LEU A 121 0.66 10.16 -8.70
CA LEU A 121 1.07 9.80 -7.33
C LEU A 121 0.42 8.46 -6.95
N TRP A 122 1.17 7.36 -7.08
CA TRP A 122 0.64 5.99 -6.93
C TRP A 122 1.18 5.26 -5.71
N ALA A 123 0.33 4.43 -5.10
CA ALA A 123 0.66 3.53 -4.00
C ALA A 123 1.48 4.20 -2.90
N PRO A 124 0.91 5.19 -2.18
CA PRO A 124 1.60 5.79 -1.06
C PRO A 124 1.78 4.77 0.07
N ASP A 125 2.92 4.82 0.73
CA ASP A 125 3.12 4.19 2.03
C ASP A 125 3.90 5.12 2.96
N ILE A 126 3.79 4.87 4.27
CA ILE A 126 4.22 5.78 5.32
C ILE A 126 4.98 5.02 6.38
N ILE A 127 6.18 5.49 6.70
CA ILE A 127 6.97 4.99 7.83
C ILE A 127 7.41 6.14 8.75
N TYR A 128 7.38 5.92 10.06
CA TYR A 128 7.88 6.87 11.04
C TYR A 128 9.41 6.73 11.20
N ASP A 129 10.12 7.84 11.00
CA ASP A 129 11.55 7.95 11.22
C ASP A 129 11.81 8.43 12.65
N ARG A 130 12.15 7.48 13.54
CA ARG A 130 12.43 7.79 14.96
C ARG A 130 13.63 8.71 15.15
N GLN A 131 14.59 8.72 14.22
CA GLN A 131 15.80 9.54 14.34
C GLN A 131 15.48 11.01 14.08
N ASN A 132 14.68 11.30 13.05
CA ASN A 132 14.30 12.66 12.67
C ASN A 132 12.98 13.12 13.31
N GLN A 133 12.26 12.19 13.96
CA GLN A 133 10.97 12.39 14.59
C GLN A 133 9.93 12.96 13.62
N ASP A 134 9.90 12.40 12.41
CA ASP A 134 8.99 12.75 11.33
C ASP A 134 8.52 11.49 10.60
N TYR A 135 7.60 11.67 9.64
CA TYR A 135 7.10 10.62 8.78
C TYR A 135 7.69 10.78 7.39
N VAL A 136 8.11 9.66 6.81
CA VAL A 136 8.50 9.56 5.40
C VAL A 136 7.31 9.00 4.64
N VAL A 137 6.71 9.82 3.79
CA VAL A 137 5.66 9.41 2.85
C VAL A 137 6.31 9.14 1.52
N HIS A 138 6.15 7.94 0.97
CA HIS A 138 6.79 7.53 -0.26
C HIS A 138 5.79 6.93 -1.26
N TRP A 139 6.03 7.16 -2.55
CA TRP A 139 5.10 6.78 -3.62
C TRP A 139 5.82 6.50 -4.93
N SER A 140 5.13 5.84 -5.84
CA SER A 140 5.59 5.55 -7.19
C SER A 140 5.19 6.66 -8.15
N SER A 141 6.11 7.08 -9.03
CA SER A 141 5.76 8.09 -10.04
C SER A 141 6.61 8.06 -11.30
N ALA A 142 5.97 8.38 -12.44
CA ALA A 142 6.66 8.84 -13.64
C ALA A 142 6.96 10.35 -13.53
N HIS A 143 8.04 10.82 -14.15
CA HIS A 143 8.47 12.21 -13.96
C HIS A 143 9.02 12.83 -15.26
N ALA A 144 8.83 14.13 -15.45
CA ALA A 144 9.26 14.84 -16.66
C ALA A 144 10.78 14.75 -16.93
N ARG A 145 11.59 14.55 -15.87
CA ARG A 145 13.07 14.41 -15.95
C ARG A 145 13.54 13.29 -16.89
N ASN A 146 12.72 12.27 -17.12
CA ASN A 146 12.99 11.19 -18.06
C ASN A 146 11.85 11.03 -19.09
N ASN A 147 11.16 12.14 -19.42
CA ASN A 147 10.00 12.17 -20.32
C ASN A 147 8.89 11.20 -19.88
N TYR A 148 8.63 11.11 -18.58
CA TYR A 148 7.64 10.21 -17.99
C TYR A 148 7.89 8.73 -18.34
N GLY A 149 9.17 8.34 -18.42
CA GLY A 149 9.60 6.98 -18.70
C GLY A 149 9.49 6.07 -17.47
N GLN A 150 10.58 5.33 -17.20
CA GLN A 150 10.66 4.43 -16.04
C GLN A 150 10.31 5.14 -14.74
N LYS A 151 9.43 4.52 -13.94
CA LYS A 151 9.01 5.07 -12.65
C LYS A 151 10.09 4.84 -11.59
N ALA A 152 10.10 5.73 -10.62
CA ALA A 152 10.93 5.63 -9.42
C ALA A 152 10.05 5.77 -8.18
N ILE A 153 10.62 5.40 -7.03
CA ILE A 153 10.03 5.69 -5.73
C ILE A 153 10.55 7.06 -5.29
N TYR A 154 9.63 7.97 -5.00
CA TYR A 154 9.90 9.29 -4.44
C TYR A 154 9.43 9.34 -2.99
N TYR A 155 9.94 10.29 -2.21
CA TYR A 155 9.48 10.53 -0.86
C TYR A 155 9.47 12.00 -0.49
N SER A 156 8.62 12.35 0.47
CA SER A 156 8.57 13.63 1.17
C SER A 156 8.49 13.37 2.68
N ARG A 157 9.02 14.29 3.47
CA ARG A 157 8.96 14.26 4.94
C ARG A 157 7.86 15.17 5.46
N THR A 158 7.19 14.77 6.53
CA THR A 158 6.17 15.57 7.23
C THR A 158 6.13 15.24 8.71
N LYS A 159 5.67 16.18 9.55
CA LYS A 159 5.41 15.92 10.97
C LYS A 159 3.92 15.80 11.30
N ASP A 160 3.06 16.32 10.44
CA ASP A 160 1.64 16.54 10.73
C ASP A 160 0.70 16.18 9.57
N PHE A 161 1.24 15.69 8.46
CA PHE A 161 0.52 15.39 7.22
C PHE A 161 -0.19 16.60 6.61
N LYS A 162 0.33 17.81 6.84
CA LYS A 162 -0.12 19.05 6.22
C LYS A 162 1.03 19.73 5.49
N ASP A 163 2.15 19.91 6.17
CA ASP A 163 3.36 20.46 5.57
C ASP A 163 4.30 19.33 5.16
N PHE A 164 4.69 19.34 3.89
CA PHE A 164 5.57 18.34 3.28
C PHE A 164 6.83 18.98 2.74
N SER A 165 7.97 18.30 2.89
CA SER A 165 9.20 18.68 2.19
C SER A 165 9.06 18.51 0.68
N MET A 166 9.92 19.19 -0.07
CA MET A 166 10.08 18.91 -1.51
C MET A 166 10.42 17.43 -1.72
N PRO A 167 9.86 16.77 -2.75
CA PRO A 167 10.15 15.37 -3.00
C PRO A 167 11.59 15.10 -3.39
N GLU A 168 12.10 13.98 -2.92
CA GLU A 168 13.39 13.42 -3.29
C GLU A 168 13.22 11.98 -3.80
N ILE A 169 14.24 11.43 -4.47
CA ILE A 169 14.20 10.05 -4.93
C ILE A 169 14.60 9.15 -3.76
N LEU A 170 13.72 8.23 -3.40
CA LEU A 170 13.98 7.22 -2.40
C LEU A 170 14.76 6.04 -3.00
N TYR A 171 14.28 5.56 -4.15
CA TYR A 171 14.87 4.43 -4.83
C TYR A 171 14.54 4.43 -6.32
N GLN A 172 15.53 4.09 -7.14
CA GLN A 172 15.37 3.88 -8.59
C GLN A 172 16.35 2.81 -9.05
N LYS A 173 15.95 2.03 -10.06
CA LYS A 173 16.86 1.14 -10.78
C LYS A 173 17.44 1.85 -12.01
N PRO A 174 18.65 1.50 -12.45
CA PRO A 174 19.23 2.05 -13.67
C PRO A 174 18.68 1.42 -14.95
N ASP A 175 18.02 0.26 -14.86
CA ASP A 175 17.70 -0.64 -15.98
C ASP A 175 16.22 -1.01 -16.11
N SER A 176 15.36 -0.56 -15.20
CA SER A 176 13.90 -0.74 -15.25
C SER A 176 13.20 0.28 -14.35
N GLY A 177 11.87 0.42 -14.48
CA GLY A 177 11.09 1.11 -13.47
C GLY A 177 10.85 0.23 -12.24
N VAL A 178 10.41 0.91 -11.17
CA VAL A 178 9.98 0.31 -9.91
C VAL A 178 8.72 1.02 -9.41
N ILE A 179 7.82 0.25 -8.81
CA ILE A 179 6.58 0.76 -8.18
C ILE A 179 6.29 0.01 -6.87
N ASP A 180 5.24 0.42 -6.17
CA ASP A 180 4.65 -0.23 -5.01
C ASP A 180 5.66 -0.46 -3.87
N SER A 181 6.17 0.65 -3.34
CA SER A 181 7.09 0.64 -2.21
C SER A 181 6.38 0.36 -0.89
N ALA A 182 6.92 -0.57 -0.10
CA ALA A 182 6.53 -0.78 1.30
C ALA A 182 7.77 -0.93 2.18
N ILE A 183 7.83 -0.20 3.30
CA ILE A 183 9.01 -0.17 4.18
C ILE A 183 8.68 -0.66 5.58
N TYR A 184 9.52 -1.55 6.09
CA TYR A 184 9.43 -2.09 7.44
C TYR A 184 10.76 -1.93 8.17
N GLU A 185 10.71 -1.77 9.49
CA GLU A 185 11.89 -1.73 10.35
C GLU A 185 11.99 -3.02 11.17
N GLU A 186 13.18 -3.60 11.22
CA GLU A 186 13.52 -4.70 12.12
C GLU A 186 14.97 -4.56 12.60
N ASP A 187 15.15 -4.52 13.91
CA ASP A 187 16.43 -4.46 14.61
C ASP A 187 17.35 -3.31 14.14
N GLY A 188 16.76 -2.14 13.91
CA GLY A 188 17.44 -0.92 13.48
C GLY A 188 17.79 -0.90 11.99
N GLN A 189 17.25 -1.82 11.19
CA GLN A 189 17.42 -1.87 9.74
C GLN A 189 16.08 -1.66 9.05
N TYR A 190 16.10 -0.94 7.93
CA TYR A 190 14.95 -0.67 7.09
C TYR A 190 14.94 -1.60 5.88
N TYR A 191 13.82 -2.25 5.63
CA TYR A 191 13.60 -3.19 4.56
C TYR A 191 12.55 -2.64 3.60
N LEU A 192 12.97 -2.35 2.37
CA LEU A 192 12.13 -1.81 1.31
C LEU A 192 11.78 -2.93 0.32
N PHE A 193 10.50 -3.29 0.27
CA PHE A 193 9.94 -4.07 -0.84
C PHE A 193 9.53 -3.13 -1.96
N VAL A 194 9.83 -3.48 -3.22
CA VAL A 194 9.26 -2.82 -4.41
C VAL A 194 8.94 -3.85 -5.48
N LYS A 195 7.95 -3.56 -6.33
CA LYS A 195 7.74 -4.27 -7.60
C LYS A 195 8.74 -3.76 -8.63
N SER A 196 9.58 -4.64 -9.14
CA SER A 196 10.50 -4.34 -10.24
C SER A 196 9.83 -4.69 -11.57
N GLU A 197 9.82 -3.75 -12.52
CA GLU A 197 9.17 -3.94 -13.83
C GLU A 197 10.00 -4.83 -14.78
N ALA A 198 11.31 -4.97 -14.56
CA ALA A 198 12.18 -5.89 -15.32
C ALA A 198 13.47 -6.20 -14.55
N HIS A 199 14.20 -7.25 -14.95
CA HIS A 199 15.55 -7.57 -14.45
C HIS A 199 15.72 -7.56 -12.90
N PRO A 200 14.96 -8.37 -12.13
CA PRO A 200 13.87 -9.26 -12.54
C PRO A 200 12.51 -8.55 -12.55
N GLU A 201 11.55 -9.08 -13.29
CA GLU A 201 10.14 -8.64 -13.26
C GLU A 201 9.41 -9.33 -12.09
N LYS A 202 9.81 -8.99 -10.87
CA LYS A 202 9.35 -9.60 -9.60
C LYS A 202 9.33 -8.58 -8.48
N ILE A 203 8.77 -8.95 -7.33
CA ILE A 203 9.03 -8.23 -6.09
C ILE A 203 10.50 -8.39 -5.71
N ILE A 204 11.07 -7.30 -5.22
CA ILE A 204 12.46 -7.22 -4.81
C ILE A 204 12.54 -6.67 -3.39
N LEU A 205 13.43 -7.22 -2.57
CA LEU A 205 13.73 -6.73 -1.23
C LEU A 205 15.09 -6.05 -1.20
N LEU A 206 15.11 -4.89 -0.55
CA LEU A 206 16.25 -4.04 -0.33
C LEU A 206 16.39 -3.75 1.16
N ARG A 207 17.58 -3.41 1.63
CA ARG A 207 17.82 -3.03 3.02
C ARG A 207 18.72 -1.80 3.16
N SER A 208 18.57 -1.06 4.25
CA SER A 208 19.44 0.06 4.59
C SER A 208 19.47 0.29 6.11
N GLU A 209 20.53 0.93 6.60
CA GLU A 209 20.59 1.45 7.98
C GLU A 209 19.79 2.75 8.14
N GLN A 210 19.35 3.37 7.04
CA GLN A 210 18.58 4.61 7.05
C GLN A 210 17.29 4.43 6.26
N VAL A 211 16.20 5.03 6.74
CA VAL A 211 14.88 4.98 6.10
C VAL A 211 14.85 5.59 4.70
N THR A 212 15.81 6.46 4.37
CA THR A 212 15.95 7.09 3.05
C THR A 212 17.10 6.50 2.22
N GLY A 213 17.63 5.34 2.61
CA GLY A 213 18.74 4.72 1.91
C GLY A 213 20.12 5.34 2.25
N PRO A 214 21.17 4.96 1.51
CA PRO A 214 21.15 4.12 0.32
C PRO A 214 20.73 2.67 0.62
N TYR A 215 20.10 2.04 -0.36
CA TYR A 215 19.55 0.69 -0.24
C TYR A 215 20.42 -0.35 -0.97
N GLU A 216 20.56 -1.52 -0.35
CA GLU A 216 21.28 -2.68 -0.90
C GLU A 216 20.34 -3.87 -1.12
N ARG A 217 20.61 -4.65 -2.17
CA ARG A 217 19.78 -5.81 -2.55
C ARG A 217 19.91 -6.98 -1.56
N VAL A 218 18.78 -7.49 -1.08
CA VAL A 218 18.73 -8.73 -0.28
C VAL A 218 18.64 -9.93 -1.21
N VAL A 219 19.79 -10.45 -1.63
CA VAL A 219 19.89 -11.54 -2.65
C VAL A 219 19.18 -12.84 -2.21
N ASN A 220 19.08 -13.12 -0.91
CA ASN A 220 18.37 -14.30 -0.43
C ASN A 220 16.87 -14.25 -0.71
N PHE A 221 16.27 -13.05 -0.70
CA PHE A 221 14.87 -12.85 -1.10
C PHE A 221 14.64 -13.23 -2.56
N ASP A 222 15.57 -12.88 -3.44
CA ASP A 222 15.43 -13.20 -4.87
C ASP A 222 15.43 -14.71 -5.09
N LYS A 223 16.23 -15.43 -4.30
CA LYS A 223 16.28 -16.89 -4.33
C LYS A 223 14.98 -17.50 -3.79
N SER A 224 14.42 -16.97 -2.70
CA SER A 224 13.16 -17.50 -2.15
C SER A 224 11.97 -17.25 -3.09
N MET A 225 12.05 -16.22 -3.92
CA MET A 225 11.03 -15.88 -4.93
C MET A 225 11.36 -16.42 -6.34
N ALA A 226 12.40 -17.24 -6.50
CA ALA A 226 12.90 -17.66 -7.81
C ALA A 226 11.86 -18.45 -8.64
N ASP A 227 11.03 -19.26 -7.98
CA ASP A 227 10.03 -20.11 -8.64
C ASP A 227 8.70 -19.39 -8.91
N LEU A 228 8.52 -18.16 -8.42
CA LEU A 228 7.33 -17.37 -8.75
C LEU A 228 7.34 -16.97 -10.22
N GLU A 229 6.17 -16.99 -10.85
CA GLU A 229 5.98 -16.45 -12.19
C GLU A 229 6.29 -14.94 -12.20
N ALA A 230 6.95 -14.50 -13.26
CA ALA A 230 7.31 -13.09 -13.44
C ALA A 230 6.09 -12.27 -13.88
N GLY A 231 6.00 -11.01 -13.45
CA GLY A 231 4.99 -10.06 -13.95
C GLY A 231 3.55 -10.26 -13.47
N VAL A 232 3.32 -11.11 -12.46
CA VAL A 232 1.97 -11.42 -11.94
C VAL A 232 1.78 -11.13 -10.45
N TYR A 233 2.78 -10.51 -9.80
CA TYR A 233 2.74 -10.10 -8.39
C TYR A 233 3.08 -8.62 -8.22
N GLU A 234 2.35 -7.94 -7.35
CA GLU A 234 2.54 -6.51 -7.03
C GLU A 234 2.18 -6.19 -5.57
N ALA A 235 2.17 -4.90 -5.22
CA ALA A 235 1.61 -4.41 -3.95
C ALA A 235 2.10 -5.14 -2.68
N PRO A 236 3.42 -5.27 -2.44
CA PRO A 236 3.92 -5.96 -1.26
C PRO A 236 3.41 -5.26 0.01
N THR A 237 2.85 -6.01 0.94
CA THR A 237 2.58 -5.54 2.31
C THR A 237 2.94 -6.64 3.30
N ALA A 238 3.51 -6.29 4.44
CA ALA A 238 3.96 -7.24 5.45
C ALA A 238 3.52 -6.85 6.85
N VAL A 239 3.43 -7.85 7.72
CA VAL A 239 3.14 -7.67 9.14
C VAL A 239 3.95 -8.64 9.98
N LYS A 240 4.40 -8.18 11.15
CA LYS A 240 5.02 -9.04 12.16
C LYS A 240 3.91 -9.71 12.97
N THR A 241 3.93 -11.03 13.01
CA THR A 241 2.94 -11.85 13.73
C THR A 241 3.23 -11.90 15.23
N ALA A 242 2.29 -12.41 16.02
CA ALA A 242 2.41 -12.47 17.48
C ALA A 242 3.55 -13.38 17.97
N ASP A 243 3.95 -14.36 17.17
CA ASP A 243 5.10 -15.23 17.44
C ASP A 243 6.44 -14.63 16.98
N GLY A 244 6.42 -13.43 16.40
CA GLY A 244 7.60 -12.70 15.95
C GLY A 244 8.04 -12.99 14.52
N SER A 245 7.39 -13.91 13.81
CA SER A 245 7.64 -14.12 12.38
C SER A 245 7.08 -12.98 11.52
N TRP A 246 7.47 -12.92 10.25
CA TRP A 246 6.96 -11.98 9.26
C TRP A 246 6.08 -12.68 8.26
N CYS A 247 4.91 -12.10 8.01
CA CYS A 247 4.03 -12.49 6.93
C CYS A 247 4.00 -11.40 5.87
N LEU A 248 4.51 -11.69 4.68
CA LEU A 248 4.45 -10.86 3.48
C LEU A 248 3.28 -11.30 2.61
N PHE A 249 2.51 -10.36 2.09
CA PHE A 249 1.40 -10.57 1.18
C PHE A 249 1.75 -9.89 -0.14
N LEU A 250 1.64 -10.64 -1.25
CA LEU A 250 1.84 -10.12 -2.60
C LEU A 250 0.53 -10.23 -3.38
N ASP A 251 0.06 -9.13 -3.95
CA ASP A 251 -1.18 -9.11 -4.73
C ASP A 251 -0.95 -9.84 -6.06
N PHE A 252 -1.60 -10.99 -6.23
CA PHE A 252 -1.56 -11.77 -7.46
C PHE A 252 -2.64 -11.27 -8.42
N TYR A 253 -2.20 -10.81 -9.59
CA TYR A 253 -3.06 -10.18 -10.60
C TYR A 253 -2.86 -10.80 -11.99
N GLY A 254 -3.58 -10.29 -12.99
CA GLY A 254 -3.46 -10.77 -14.38
C GLY A 254 -4.16 -12.11 -14.64
N THR A 255 -5.05 -12.51 -13.73
CA THR A 255 -5.83 -13.76 -13.79
C THR A 255 -7.32 -13.47 -13.68
N THR A 256 -8.17 -14.50 -13.55
CA THR A 256 -9.61 -14.32 -13.38
C THR A 256 -9.95 -13.71 -12.02
N THR A 257 -11.08 -13.01 -11.90
CA THR A 257 -11.51 -12.36 -10.65
C THR A 257 -11.58 -13.30 -9.46
N GLU A 258 -11.82 -14.60 -9.69
CA GLU A 258 -11.88 -15.61 -8.63
C GLU A 258 -10.50 -16.02 -8.11
N LYS A 259 -9.44 -15.82 -8.89
CA LYS A 259 -8.08 -16.24 -8.57
C LYS A 259 -7.17 -15.09 -8.15
N GLN A 260 -7.55 -13.85 -8.44
CA GLN A 260 -6.75 -12.68 -8.07
C GLN A 260 -6.88 -12.35 -6.58
N GLY A 261 -5.84 -11.71 -6.05
CA GLY A 261 -5.78 -11.23 -4.67
C GLY A 261 -4.49 -11.65 -3.97
N TYR A 262 -4.40 -11.35 -2.69
CA TYR A 262 -3.17 -11.54 -1.93
C TYR A 262 -2.76 -13.01 -1.73
N ILE A 263 -1.51 -13.31 -2.05
CA ILE A 263 -0.81 -14.55 -1.74
C ILE A 263 0.19 -14.30 -0.61
N PRO A 264 0.09 -15.03 0.52
CA PRO A 264 0.94 -14.85 1.68
C PRO A 264 2.21 -15.72 1.65
N PHE A 265 3.25 -15.21 2.27
CA PHE A 265 4.56 -15.82 2.42
C PHE A 265 5.07 -15.56 3.84
N VAL A 266 5.67 -16.56 4.49
CA VAL A 266 6.14 -16.46 5.87
C VAL A 266 7.66 -16.58 5.93
N ALA A 267 8.30 -15.75 6.75
CA ALA A 267 9.72 -15.81 7.07
C ALA A 267 9.93 -15.58 8.57
N ASP A 268 10.99 -16.15 9.15
CA ASP A 268 11.29 -15.92 10.57
C ASP A 268 11.72 -14.46 10.85
N ALA A 269 12.40 -13.83 9.90
CA ALA A 269 12.95 -12.47 10.00
C ALA A 269 13.16 -11.87 8.61
N LEU A 270 13.03 -10.55 8.48
CA LEU A 270 13.27 -9.82 7.22
C LEU A 270 14.73 -9.95 6.77
N VAL A 271 15.67 -9.92 7.73
CA VAL A 271 17.12 -10.01 7.47
C VAL A 271 17.51 -11.27 6.70
N ASN A 272 16.80 -12.37 6.93
CA ASN A 272 17.08 -13.65 6.28
C ASN A 272 16.64 -13.65 4.81
N GLY A 273 15.60 -12.86 4.49
CA GLY A 273 14.96 -12.80 3.18
C GLY A 273 14.31 -14.11 2.73
N ASN A 274 14.21 -15.14 3.59
CA ASN A 274 13.72 -16.45 3.19
C ASN A 274 12.21 -16.58 3.42
N PHE A 275 11.42 -16.08 2.47
CA PHE A 275 9.96 -16.11 2.52
C PHE A 275 9.40 -17.36 1.82
N VAL A 276 8.58 -18.12 2.52
CA VAL A 276 7.97 -19.37 2.04
C VAL A 276 6.48 -19.17 1.79
N ARG A 277 6.05 -19.42 0.56
CA ARG A 277 4.64 -19.36 0.16
C ARG A 277 3.77 -20.22 1.08
N SER A 278 2.68 -19.65 1.60
CA SER A 278 1.89 -20.23 2.67
C SER A 278 0.36 -20.10 2.47
N ASP A 279 -0.09 -19.90 1.22
CA ASP A 279 -1.49 -19.61 0.88
C ASP A 279 -2.52 -20.62 1.42
N GLU A 280 -2.16 -21.89 1.54
CA GLU A 280 -3.06 -22.93 2.10
C GLU A 280 -3.51 -22.66 3.55
N LYS A 281 -2.77 -21.80 4.29
CA LYS A 281 -3.07 -21.47 5.69
C LYS A 281 -3.94 -20.22 5.84
N PHE A 282 -4.26 -19.54 4.74
CA PHE A 282 -4.87 -18.22 4.78
C PHE A 282 -6.25 -18.25 4.13
N SER A 283 -7.16 -17.46 4.69
CA SER A 283 -8.50 -17.30 4.14
C SER A 283 -8.88 -15.82 4.07
N PHE A 284 -9.45 -15.44 2.94
CA PHE A 284 -10.03 -14.13 2.71
C PHE A 284 -11.50 -14.30 2.34
N PRO A 285 -12.38 -13.36 2.75
CA PRO A 285 -13.79 -13.45 2.41
C PRO A 285 -14.06 -13.11 0.93
N TYR A 286 -13.10 -12.49 0.26
CA TYR A 286 -13.04 -12.21 -1.18
C TYR A 286 -11.60 -11.79 -1.55
N GLY A 287 -11.30 -11.61 -2.84
CA GLY A 287 -9.99 -11.13 -3.29
C GLY A 287 -9.71 -9.68 -2.85
N TYR A 288 -8.87 -9.52 -1.82
CA TYR A 288 -8.34 -8.22 -1.40
C TYR A 288 -7.32 -7.75 -2.43
N LYS A 289 -7.29 -6.44 -2.71
CA LYS A 289 -6.34 -5.79 -3.60
C LYS A 289 -5.49 -4.76 -2.84
N HIS A 290 -4.45 -4.24 -3.49
CA HIS A 290 -3.43 -3.34 -2.93
C HIS A 290 -3.88 -2.55 -1.68
N GLY A 291 -3.28 -2.91 -0.55
CA GLY A 291 -3.59 -2.34 0.75
C GLY A 291 -2.48 -2.57 1.75
N THR A 292 -2.73 -2.17 3.00
CA THR A 292 -1.76 -2.25 4.10
C THR A 292 -2.37 -2.88 5.35
N ILE A 293 -1.54 -3.59 6.10
CA ILE A 293 -1.92 -4.23 7.36
C ILE A 293 -1.37 -3.43 8.55
N LEU A 294 -2.25 -3.12 9.51
CA LEU A 294 -1.92 -2.48 10.77
C LEU A 294 -2.19 -3.42 11.96
N SER A 295 -1.24 -3.55 12.86
CA SER A 295 -1.48 -4.19 14.16
C SER A 295 -2.39 -3.31 15.04
N ILE A 296 -3.44 -3.92 15.58
CA ILE A 296 -4.45 -3.27 16.41
C ILE A 296 -4.65 -4.03 17.74
N THR A 297 -5.22 -3.32 18.70
CA THR A 297 -5.61 -3.86 20.00
C THR A 297 -6.87 -4.72 19.87
N GLU A 298 -7.11 -5.55 20.89
CA GLU A 298 -8.35 -6.35 20.98
C GLU A 298 -9.61 -5.48 21.09
N GLU A 299 -9.48 -4.30 21.70
CA GLU A 299 -10.58 -3.35 21.83
C GLU A 299 -10.94 -2.75 20.46
N GLU A 300 -9.93 -2.31 19.69
CA GLU A 300 -10.12 -1.83 18.32
C GLU A 300 -10.71 -2.90 17.40
N TYR A 301 -10.21 -4.14 17.50
CA TYR A 301 -10.80 -5.28 16.79
C TYR A 301 -12.28 -5.46 17.17
N GLY A 302 -12.61 -5.37 18.47
CA GLY A 302 -13.98 -5.48 18.96
C GLY A 302 -14.90 -4.37 18.43
N ARG A 303 -14.41 -3.13 18.33
CA ARG A 303 -15.16 -2.02 17.73
C ARG A 303 -15.41 -2.27 16.24
N LEU A 304 -14.38 -2.65 15.50
CA LEU A 304 -14.47 -2.92 14.06
C LEU A 304 -15.39 -4.10 13.75
N LYS A 305 -15.32 -5.18 14.53
CA LYS A 305 -16.17 -6.37 14.35
C LYS A 305 -17.66 -6.05 14.48
N ASN A 306 -18.01 -5.12 15.35
CA ASN A 306 -19.40 -4.71 15.60
C ASN A 306 -19.82 -3.50 14.76
N TYR A 307 -18.92 -2.94 13.95
CA TYR A 307 -19.19 -1.76 13.16
C TYR A 307 -20.15 -2.07 12.01
N LYS A 308 -21.18 -1.24 11.89
CA LYS A 308 -22.09 -1.18 10.75
C LYS A 308 -22.39 0.28 10.44
N LYS A 309 -22.08 0.71 9.23
CA LYS A 309 -22.44 2.03 8.72
C LYS A 309 -23.88 1.99 8.22
N PRO A 310 -24.79 2.83 8.73
CA PRO A 310 -26.12 2.98 8.15
C PRO A 310 -26.00 3.41 6.68
N ILE A 311 -26.82 2.83 5.80
CA ILE A 311 -26.78 3.10 4.35
C ILE A 311 -26.95 4.61 4.02
N SER A 312 -27.54 5.39 4.94
CA SER A 312 -27.82 6.82 4.78
C SER A 312 -26.76 7.77 5.34
N GLU A 313 -25.72 7.28 6.02
CA GLU A 313 -24.68 8.16 6.55
C GLU A 313 -23.58 8.37 5.49
N PHE A 314 -23.40 9.63 5.12
CA PHE A 314 -22.28 10.09 4.30
C PHE A 314 -21.11 10.42 5.22
#